data_AF-D0N3Y2-F1
#
_entry.id   AF-D0N3Y2-F1
#
_cell.length_a   1.000
_cell.length_b   1.000
_cell.length_c   1.000
_cell.angle_alpha   90.00
_cell.angle_beta   90.00
_cell.angle_gamma   90.00
#
_symmetry.space_group_name_H-M   'P 1'
#
loop_
_entity.id
_entity.type
_entity.pdbx_description
1 polymer ?
#
loop_
_entity_poly.entity_id
_entity_poly.type
_entity_poly.pdbx_seq_one_letter_code
_entity_poly.pdbx_strand_id
1 'polypeptide(L)'
;MFFAVVCPIILVLHSYTTFDLDRALARLYLKVYFPGSFQRQARMQSDAVATTLFRFAFDSLRTLTWSDLAIRVTMNISFSYRLTRLVEVIRQRRKRQRTSSAKLAKLRTQRRVPCWVGALFVGASIFVLVYTNKCILESRKACAAYPQCVAFAYRWDRQDVCPCLALVDVDRAPKTYEEWTHPQDVTATVRDLALSGDLQVLQITNRQMKIWPDELQRCTDLEYLLGRRIL
;
A
#
# COMPACT_ATOMS: atom_id res chain seq x y z
N MET A 1 -14.87 2.73 8.56
CA MET A 1 -14.32 3.60 9.63
C MET A 1 -13.01 3.08 10.23
N PHE A 2 -12.85 1.78 10.53
CA PHE A 2 -11.52 1.25 10.92
C PHE A 2 -10.46 1.49 9.83
N PHE A 3 -10.70 1.09 8.58
CA PHE A 3 -9.69 1.27 7.53
C PHE A 3 -9.39 2.73 7.16
N ALA A 4 -10.35 3.65 7.26
CA ALA A 4 -10.13 5.04 6.82
C ALA A 4 -9.46 5.92 7.89
N VAL A 5 -9.67 5.62 9.18
CA VAL A 5 -9.15 6.42 10.30
C VAL A 5 -8.16 5.62 11.13
N VAL A 6 -8.44 4.34 11.41
CA VAL A 6 -7.60 3.49 12.25
C VAL A 6 -6.37 2.98 11.49
N CYS A 7 -6.45 2.64 10.20
CA CYS A 7 -5.24 2.27 9.44
C CYS A 7 -4.19 3.38 9.37
N PRO A 8 -4.50 4.65 9.04
CA PRO A 8 -3.49 5.70 9.07
C PRO A 8 -2.94 5.93 10.48
N ILE A 9 -3.76 5.84 11.53
CA ILE A 9 -3.30 5.93 12.92
C ILE A 9 -2.36 4.77 13.29
N ILE A 10 -2.71 3.52 12.92
CA ILE A 10 -1.87 2.33 13.15
C ILE A 10 -0.56 2.46 12.38
N LEU A 11 -0.59 2.91 11.14
CA LEU A 11 0.61 3.11 10.34
C LEU A 11 1.51 4.20 10.93
N VAL A 12 0.94 5.30 11.44
CA VAL A 12 1.69 6.34 12.14
C VAL A 12 2.32 5.77 13.42
N LEU A 13 1.58 5.02 14.24
CA LEU A 13 2.08 4.36 15.45
C LEU A 13 3.17 3.32 15.14
N HIS A 14 2.96 2.51 14.10
CA HIS A 14 3.93 1.52 13.65
C HIS A 14 5.19 2.21 13.12
N SER A 15 5.04 3.27 12.34
CA SER A 15 6.18 4.07 11.88
C SER A 15 6.93 4.69 13.06
N TYR A 16 6.22 5.21 14.07
CA TYR A 16 6.83 5.81 15.25
C TYR A 16 7.62 4.82 16.11
N THR A 17 7.15 3.58 16.17
CA THR A 17 7.79 2.51 16.97
C THR A 17 8.88 1.76 16.22
N THR A 18 8.84 1.73 14.89
CA THR A 18 9.77 0.95 14.06
C THR A 18 10.90 1.82 13.49
N PHE A 19 10.65 3.11 13.26
CA PHE A 19 11.70 4.05 12.87
C PHE A 19 12.45 4.55 14.10
N ASP A 20 13.51 3.84 14.47
CA ASP A 20 14.49 4.31 15.44
C ASP A 20 15.45 5.29 14.75
N LEU A 21 15.04 6.56 14.65
CA LEU A 21 15.90 7.62 14.14
C LEU A 21 16.77 8.15 15.29
N ASP A 22 18.02 7.70 15.35
CA ASP A 22 18.99 8.21 16.31
C ASP A 22 19.23 9.71 16.09
N ARG A 23 18.59 10.51 16.93
CA ARG A 23 18.60 11.98 16.83
C ARG A 23 19.99 12.55 17.08
N ALA A 24 20.86 11.84 17.80
CA ALA A 24 22.24 12.26 18.02
C ALA A 24 23.05 12.12 16.72
N LEU A 25 22.92 10.98 16.05
CA LEU A 25 23.54 10.70 14.77
C LEU A 25 22.98 11.60 13.65
N ALA A 26 21.68 11.87 13.65
CA ALA A 26 21.06 12.81 12.71
C ALA A 26 21.58 14.26 12.87
N ARG A 27 21.80 14.72 14.11
CA ARG A 27 22.43 16.03 14.37
C ARG A 27 23.89 16.06 13.93
N LEU A 28 24.63 14.96 14.08
CA LEU A 28 26.00 14.85 13.57
C LEU A 28 26.01 14.97 12.05
N TYR A 29 25.12 14.26 11.35
CA TYR A 29 24.97 14.39 9.91
C TYR A 29 24.60 15.80 9.46
N LEU A 30 23.71 16.49 10.17
CA LEU A 30 23.38 17.90 9.86
C LEU A 30 24.56 18.85 10.05
N LYS A 31 25.51 18.55 10.95
CA LYS A 31 26.75 19.33 11.12
C LYS A 31 27.80 19.02 10.07
N VAL A 32 27.85 17.78 9.59
CA VAL A 32 28.87 17.30 8.63
C VAL A 32 28.48 17.61 7.19
N TYR A 33 27.20 17.55 6.84
CA TYR A 33 26.74 17.77 5.47
C TYR A 33 26.64 19.26 5.13
N PHE A 34 27.18 19.64 3.97
CA PHE A 34 27.08 21.00 3.45
C PHE A 34 25.62 21.46 3.33
N PRO A 35 25.31 22.74 3.57
CA PRO A 35 23.96 23.27 3.40
C PRO A 35 23.44 22.96 2.00
N GLY A 36 22.27 22.33 1.91
CA GLY A 36 21.65 21.88 0.65
C GLY A 36 22.01 20.45 0.20
N SER A 37 23.06 19.81 0.75
CA SER A 37 23.46 18.45 0.36
C SER A 37 22.77 17.33 1.16
N PHE A 38 22.22 17.67 2.34
CA PHE A 38 21.60 16.71 3.27
C PHE A 38 20.54 15.84 2.57
N GLN A 39 19.64 16.45 1.80
CA GLN A 39 18.52 15.72 1.19
C GLN A 39 19.00 14.73 0.12
N ARG A 40 20.08 15.08 -0.61
CA ARG A 40 20.70 14.17 -1.58
C ARG A 40 21.39 13.01 -0.87
N GLN A 41 22.13 13.29 0.20
CA GLN A 41 22.86 12.27 0.93
C GLN A 41 21.95 11.32 1.72
N ALA A 42 20.88 11.85 2.31
CA ALA A 42 19.84 11.04 2.95
C ALA A 42 19.18 10.09 1.96
N ARG A 43 18.92 10.53 0.72
CA ARG A 43 18.41 9.67 -0.36
C ARG A 43 19.43 8.63 -0.84
N MET A 44 20.72 8.90 -0.71
CA MET A 44 21.79 7.95 -1.05
C MET A 44 21.92 6.85 0.00
N GLN A 45 21.72 7.18 1.28
CA GLN A 45 21.87 6.23 2.40
C GLN A 45 20.58 5.49 2.74
N SER A 46 19.42 5.99 2.33
CA SER A 46 18.13 5.36 2.60
C SER A 46 17.97 4.00 1.93
N ASP A 47 17.39 3.04 2.65
CA ASP A 47 17.01 1.75 2.09
C ASP A 47 16.01 1.92 0.93
N ALA A 48 16.42 1.47 -0.25
CA ALA A 48 15.60 1.47 -1.46
C ALA A 48 14.30 0.69 -1.29
N VAL A 49 14.34 -0.47 -0.63
CA VAL A 49 13.18 -1.33 -0.41
C VAL A 49 12.20 -0.64 0.53
N ALA A 50 12.69 -0.11 1.65
CA ALA A 50 11.82 0.58 2.61
C ALA A 50 11.19 1.84 2.00
N THR A 51 11.96 2.62 1.23
CA THR A 51 11.43 3.85 0.62
C THR A 51 10.44 3.58 -0.50
N THR A 52 10.62 2.52 -1.30
CA THR A 52 9.65 2.12 -2.32
C THR A 52 8.37 1.57 -1.70
N LEU A 53 8.47 0.64 -0.73
CA LEU A 53 7.30 0.14 0.00
C LEU A 53 6.53 1.26 0.71
N PHE A 54 7.24 2.21 1.33
CA PHE A 54 6.61 3.37 1.93
C PHE A 54 5.82 4.18 0.91
N ARG A 55 6.37 4.42 -0.28
CA ARG A 55 5.66 5.13 -1.36
C ARG A 55 4.40 4.36 -1.78
N PHE A 56 4.50 3.06 -2.07
CA PHE A 56 3.33 2.26 -2.42
C PHE A 56 2.24 2.27 -1.33
N ALA A 57 2.64 2.12 -0.07
CA ALA A 57 1.71 2.20 1.05
C ALA A 57 1.09 3.61 1.14
N PHE A 58 1.90 4.64 0.97
CA PHE A 58 1.44 6.03 1.02
C PHE A 58 0.51 6.37 -0.14
N ASP A 59 0.82 5.96 -1.36
CA ASP A 59 -0.04 6.18 -2.54
C ASP A 59 -1.34 5.37 -2.45
N SER A 60 -1.31 4.18 -1.85
CA SER A 60 -2.55 3.43 -1.53
C SER A 60 -3.43 4.15 -0.48
N LEU A 61 -2.82 4.86 0.46
CA LEU A 61 -3.53 5.65 1.47
C LEU A 61 -3.99 7.01 0.94
N ARG A 62 -3.21 7.59 0.03
CA ARG A 62 -3.48 8.89 -0.57
C ARG A 62 -4.61 8.72 -1.57
N THR A 63 -5.76 9.31 -1.27
CA THR A 63 -6.85 9.46 -2.23
C THR A 63 -6.40 10.38 -3.36
N LEU A 64 -5.80 9.78 -4.38
CA LEU A 64 -5.33 10.45 -5.59
C LEU A 64 -6.47 10.67 -6.58
N THR A 65 -7.46 9.76 -6.57
CA THR A 65 -8.60 9.78 -7.48
C THR A 65 -9.81 10.45 -6.85
N TRP A 66 -10.51 11.26 -7.65
CA TRP A 66 -11.76 11.91 -7.26
C TRP A 66 -12.85 10.91 -6.86
N SER A 67 -12.86 9.72 -7.47
CA SER A 67 -13.76 8.62 -7.12
C SER A 67 -13.52 8.11 -5.70
N ASP A 68 -12.26 7.90 -5.32
CA ASP A 68 -11.92 7.37 -4.00
C ASP A 68 -12.19 8.40 -2.90
N LEU A 69 -11.94 9.69 -3.20
CA LEU A 69 -12.33 10.79 -2.33
C LEU A 69 -13.85 10.82 -2.14
N ALA A 70 -14.62 10.78 -3.22
CA ALA A 70 -16.07 10.78 -3.17
C ALA A 70 -16.62 9.59 -2.37
N ILE A 71 -16.12 8.37 -2.63
CA ILE A 71 -16.55 7.16 -1.91
C ILE A 71 -16.27 7.30 -0.41
N ARG A 72 -15.08 7.75 -0.01
CA ARG A 72 -14.72 7.92 1.40
C ARG A 72 -15.54 9.02 2.07
N VAL A 73 -15.76 10.15 1.39
CA VAL A 73 -16.59 11.26 1.89
C VAL A 73 -18.04 10.81 2.06
N THR A 74 -18.64 10.17 1.05
CA THR A 74 -20.01 9.66 1.11
C THR A 74 -20.18 8.58 2.19
N MET A 75 -19.21 7.68 2.33
CA MET A 75 -19.22 6.67 3.39
C MET A 75 -19.13 7.29 4.79
N ASN A 76 -18.30 8.33 4.97
CA ASN A 76 -18.19 9.04 6.24
C ASN A 76 -19.43 9.89 6.55
N ILE A 77 -20.00 10.62 5.57
CA ILE A 77 -21.22 11.41 5.75
C ILE A 77 -22.40 10.50 6.09
N SER A 78 -22.57 9.39 5.36
CA SER A 78 -23.65 8.43 5.63
C SER A 78 -23.52 7.78 7.02
N PHE A 79 -22.29 7.54 7.48
CA PHE A 79 -22.04 7.05 8.82
C PHE A 79 -22.35 8.10 9.91
N SER A 80 -21.87 9.34 9.75
CA SER A 80 -22.17 10.45 10.66
C SER A 80 -23.67 10.68 10.76
N TYR A 81 -24.40 10.63 9.64
CA TYR A 81 -25.85 10.69 9.63
C TYR A 81 -26.49 9.55 10.43
N ARG A 82 -26.04 8.31 10.24
CA ARG A 82 -26.55 7.15 10.99
C ARG A 82 -26.24 7.25 12.49
N LEU A 83 -25.05 7.70 12.88
CA LEU A 83 -24.69 7.91 14.28
C LEU A 83 -25.55 9.00 14.93
N THR A 84 -25.73 10.14 14.27
CA THR A 84 -26.59 11.21 14.77
C THR A 84 -28.02 10.71 14.99
N ARG A 85 -28.54 9.91 14.06
CA ARG A 85 -29.86 9.26 14.19
C ARG A 85 -29.90 8.26 15.34
N LEU A 86 -28.85 7.45 15.53
CA LEU A 86 -28.77 6.53 16.66
C LEU A 86 -28.73 7.27 18.00
N VAL A 87 -27.92 8.32 18.12
CA VAL A 87 -27.83 9.16 19.32
C VAL A 87 -29.17 9.85 19.59
N GLU A 88 -29.83 10.36 18.55
CA GLU A 88 -31.17 10.96 18.66
C GLU A 88 -32.19 9.95 19.20
N VAL A 89 -32.19 8.71 18.68
CA VAL A 89 -33.05 7.63 19.14
C VAL A 89 -32.72 7.21 20.58
N ILE A 90 -31.44 7.12 20.95
CA ILE A 90 -31.01 6.81 22.33
C ILE A 90 -31.43 7.92 23.29
N ARG A 91 -31.27 9.19 22.90
CA ARG A 91 -31.68 10.35 23.70
C ARG A 91 -33.20 10.40 23.87
N GLN A 92 -33.96 10.11 22.81
CA GLN A 92 -35.41 9.98 22.88
C GLN A 92 -35.84 8.79 23.75
N ARG A 93 -35.15 7.65 23.69
CA ARG A 93 -35.37 6.50 24.59
C ARG A 93 -35.16 6.87 26.06
N ARG A 94 -34.05 7.54 26.39
CA ARG A 94 -33.74 8.00 27.75
C ARG A 94 -34.76 9.04 28.26
N LYS A 95 -35.21 9.98 27.42
CA LYS A 95 -36.29 10.93 27.79
C LYS A 95 -37.66 10.25 27.95
N ARG A 96 -37.97 9.23 27.15
CA ARG A 96 -39.28 8.53 27.16
C ARG A 96 -39.40 7.38 28.17
N GLN A 97 -38.30 6.88 28.73
CA GLN A 97 -38.35 5.95 29.87
C GLN A 97 -39.03 6.55 31.11
N ARG A 98 -39.23 7.88 31.17
CA ARG A 98 -40.04 8.55 32.19
C ARG A 98 -41.54 8.58 31.90
N THR A 99 -42.00 8.34 30.67
CA THR A 99 -43.43 8.42 30.31
C THR A 99 -43.79 7.50 29.12
N SER A 100 -44.56 6.45 29.43
CA SER A 100 -45.47 5.71 28.53
C SER A 100 -44.93 4.58 27.64
N SER A 101 -45.41 3.38 27.99
CA SER A 101 -45.37 2.09 27.31
C SER A 101 -45.98 2.08 25.89
N ALA A 102 -46.85 3.03 25.53
CA ALA A 102 -47.63 2.99 24.29
C ALA A 102 -46.84 3.33 23.01
N LYS A 103 -45.75 4.10 23.09
CA LYS A 103 -44.91 4.44 21.91
C LYS A 103 -43.90 3.36 21.53
N LEU A 104 -43.68 2.36 22.39
CA LEU A 104 -42.80 1.21 22.11
C LEU A 104 -43.37 0.34 20.97
N ALA A 105 -44.70 0.26 20.87
CA ALA A 105 -45.40 -0.40 19.75
C ALA A 105 -45.13 0.29 18.41
N LYS A 106 -44.98 1.62 18.38
CA LYS A 106 -44.76 2.42 17.16
C LYS A 106 -43.29 2.45 16.70
N LEU A 107 -42.34 2.23 17.61
CA LEU A 107 -40.91 2.01 17.28
C LEU A 107 -40.65 0.59 16.76
N ARG A 108 -41.50 -0.38 17.11
CA ARG A 108 -41.49 -1.73 16.52
C ARG A 108 -41.81 -1.70 15.02
N THR A 109 -42.41 -0.60 14.55
CA THR A 109 -42.63 -0.27 13.12
C THR A 109 -41.39 0.36 12.46
N GLN A 110 -40.20 0.23 13.05
CA GLN A 110 -38.95 0.42 12.31
C GLN A 110 -38.96 -0.59 11.16
N ARG A 111 -39.11 -0.09 9.92
CA ARG A 111 -39.17 -0.89 8.68
C ARG A 111 -38.03 -1.90 8.71
N ARG A 112 -38.35 -3.17 9.00
CA ARG A 112 -37.37 -4.26 9.05
C ARG A 112 -36.70 -4.26 7.70
N VAL A 113 -35.38 -4.06 7.69
CA VAL A 113 -34.58 -4.31 6.49
C VAL A 113 -34.87 -5.76 6.12
N PRO A 114 -35.39 -6.04 4.92
CA PRO A 114 -35.78 -7.39 4.58
C PRO A 114 -34.55 -8.30 4.62
N CYS A 115 -34.73 -9.50 5.16
CA CYS A 115 -33.63 -10.40 5.55
C CYS A 115 -32.67 -10.71 4.40
N TRP A 116 -33.20 -10.78 3.17
CA TRP A 116 -32.42 -11.00 1.95
C TRP A 116 -31.39 -9.90 1.67
N VAL A 117 -31.68 -8.63 1.98
CA VAL A 117 -30.73 -7.52 1.82
C VAL A 117 -29.56 -7.67 2.79
N GLY A 118 -29.84 -8.12 4.02
CA GLY A 118 -28.81 -8.44 5.00
C GLY A 118 -27.95 -9.62 4.56
N ALA A 119 -28.58 -10.69 4.07
CA ALA A 119 -27.88 -11.87 3.56
C ALA A 119 -26.97 -11.54 2.37
N LEU A 120 -27.43 -10.70 1.44
CA LEU A 120 -26.64 -10.25 0.29
C LEU A 120 -25.41 -9.44 0.73
N PHE A 121 -25.57 -8.54 1.71
CA PHE A 121 -24.44 -7.76 2.24
C PHE A 121 -23.38 -8.65 2.92
N VAL A 122 -23.81 -9.64 3.69
CA VAL A 122 -22.91 -10.62 4.33
C VAL A 122 -22.21 -11.48 3.26
N GLY A 123 -22.96 -11.99 2.28
CA GLY A 123 -22.40 -12.77 1.18
C GLY A 123 -21.36 -12.00 0.36
N ALA A 124 -21.66 -10.75 0.01
CA ALA A 124 -20.73 -9.87 -0.69
C ALA A 124 -19.47 -9.59 0.15
N SER A 125 -19.61 -9.39 1.47
CA SER A 125 -18.48 -9.18 2.37
C SER A 125 -17.56 -10.41 2.43
N ILE A 126 -18.13 -11.61 2.55
CA ILE A 126 -17.37 -12.87 2.55
C ILE A 126 -16.67 -13.06 1.21
N PHE A 127 -17.38 -12.81 0.09
CA PHE A 127 -16.81 -12.92 -1.24
C PHE A 127 -15.58 -12.02 -1.43
N VAL A 128 -15.66 -10.75 -1.04
CA VAL A 128 -14.53 -9.81 -1.12
C VAL A 128 -13.35 -10.27 -0.26
N LEU A 129 -13.59 -10.79 0.94
CA LEU A 129 -12.53 -11.32 1.79
C LEU A 129 -11.85 -12.56 1.18
N VAL A 130 -12.63 -13.48 0.62
CA VAL A 130 -12.08 -14.68 -0.04
C VAL A 130 -11.29 -14.30 -1.28
N TYR A 131 -11.84 -13.41 -2.12
CA TYR A 131 -11.21 -12.91 -3.33
C TYR A 131 -9.87 -12.25 -3.03
N THR A 132 -9.82 -11.30 -2.09
CA THR A 132 -8.59 -10.59 -1.73
C THR A 132 -7.52 -11.54 -1.18
N ASN A 133 -7.89 -12.48 -0.31
CA ASN A 133 -6.95 -13.49 0.18
C ASN A 133 -6.39 -14.37 -0.95
N LYS A 134 -7.23 -14.74 -1.93
CA LYS A 134 -6.79 -15.51 -3.09
C LYS A 134 -5.83 -14.72 -3.97
N CYS A 135 -6.11 -13.46 -4.28
CA CYS A 135 -5.19 -12.59 -5.02
C CYS A 135 -3.82 -12.50 -4.34
N ILE A 136 -3.78 -12.29 -3.02
CA ILE A 136 -2.55 -12.15 -2.24
C ILE A 136 -1.75 -13.46 -2.27
N LEU A 137 -2.41 -14.58 -2.03
CA LEU A 137 -1.75 -15.88 -1.97
C LEU A 137 -1.13 -16.27 -3.31
N GLU A 138 -1.89 -16.12 -4.40
CA GLU A 138 -1.42 -16.52 -5.73
C GLU A 138 -0.32 -15.57 -6.25
N SER A 139 -0.45 -14.26 -6.04
CA SER A 139 0.59 -13.30 -6.45
C SER A 139 1.91 -13.56 -5.72
N ARG A 140 1.87 -13.88 -4.43
CA ARG A 140 3.09 -14.22 -3.65
C ARG A 140 3.74 -15.50 -4.13
N LYS A 141 2.95 -16.52 -4.48
CA LYS A 141 3.48 -17.79 -5.00
C LYS A 141 4.13 -17.60 -6.37
N ALA A 142 3.47 -16.89 -7.28
CA ALA A 142 4.00 -16.63 -8.62
C ALA A 142 5.32 -15.85 -8.59
N CYS A 143 5.47 -14.92 -7.65
CA CYS A 143 6.67 -14.11 -7.49
C CYS A 143 7.71 -14.67 -6.49
N ALA A 144 7.48 -15.87 -5.92
CA ALA A 144 8.39 -16.45 -4.92
C ALA A 144 9.80 -16.72 -5.48
N ALA A 145 9.93 -16.91 -6.79
CA ALA A 145 11.20 -17.08 -7.48
C ALA A 145 12.03 -15.79 -7.57
N TYR A 146 11.42 -14.62 -7.36
CA TYR A 146 12.05 -13.31 -7.58
C TYR A 146 12.05 -12.47 -6.29
N PRO A 147 13.01 -12.70 -5.36
CA PRO A 147 13.06 -11.98 -4.08
C PRO A 147 13.26 -10.46 -4.23
N GLN A 148 13.82 -10.02 -5.35
CA GLN A 148 13.98 -8.62 -5.72
C GLN A 148 12.65 -7.90 -6.05
N CYS A 149 11.55 -8.64 -6.24
CA CYS A 149 10.22 -8.06 -6.38
C CYS A 149 9.62 -7.76 -4.99
N VAL A 150 9.47 -6.48 -4.66
CA VAL A 150 9.04 -6.06 -3.31
C VAL A 150 7.56 -5.69 -3.24
N ALA A 151 6.91 -5.37 -4.36
CA ALA A 151 5.50 -5.04 -4.42
C ALA A 151 4.78 -5.79 -5.57
N PHE A 152 3.51 -6.14 -5.36
CA PHE A 152 2.72 -6.99 -6.26
C PHE A 152 1.40 -6.34 -6.68
N ALA A 153 0.95 -6.56 -7.92
CA ALA A 153 -0.30 -5.99 -8.45
C ALA A 153 -1.60 -6.68 -7.95
N TYR A 154 -1.48 -7.75 -7.15
CA TYR A 154 -2.60 -8.48 -6.51
C TYR A 154 -3.77 -8.82 -7.46
N ARG A 155 -3.46 -9.47 -8.59
CA ARG A 155 -4.45 -9.91 -9.58
C ARG A 155 -4.85 -11.39 -9.36
N TRP A 156 -6.09 -11.72 -9.69
CA TRP A 156 -6.57 -13.11 -9.79
C TRP A 156 -6.70 -13.53 -11.26
N ASP A 157 -5.60 -13.39 -12.01
CA ASP A 157 -5.51 -13.91 -13.37
C ASP A 157 -4.54 -15.11 -13.40
N ARG A 158 -4.86 -16.13 -14.20
CA ARG A 158 -4.07 -17.37 -14.35
C ARG A 158 -2.97 -17.19 -15.40
N GLN A 159 -2.19 -16.12 -15.28
CA GLN A 159 -0.96 -16.01 -16.03
C GLN A 159 0.16 -16.59 -15.17
N ASP A 160 0.93 -17.52 -15.71
CA ASP A 160 2.13 -18.09 -15.06
C ASP A 160 3.28 -17.06 -14.92
N VAL A 161 2.95 -15.77 -14.97
CA VAL A 161 3.85 -14.61 -14.99
C VAL A 161 3.70 -13.84 -13.69
N CYS A 162 4.82 -13.50 -13.05
CA CYS A 162 4.84 -12.76 -11.79
C CYS A 162 4.32 -11.30 -11.96
N PRO A 163 3.22 -10.89 -11.29
CA PRO A 163 2.68 -9.53 -11.36
C PRO A 163 3.46 -8.56 -10.46
N CYS A 164 4.69 -8.24 -10.85
CA CYS A 164 5.56 -7.36 -10.06
C CYS A 164 5.30 -5.88 -10.35
N LEU A 165 4.97 -5.10 -9.32
CA LEU A 165 4.86 -3.63 -9.41
C LEU A 165 6.20 -2.94 -9.23
N ALA A 166 7.05 -3.47 -8.36
CA ALA A 166 8.29 -2.81 -7.94
C ALA A 166 9.45 -3.79 -7.86
N LEU A 167 10.43 -3.57 -8.72
CA LEU A 167 11.69 -4.28 -8.74
C LEU A 167 12.76 -3.43 -8.05
N VAL A 168 13.31 -3.96 -6.96
CA VAL A 168 14.40 -3.30 -6.21
C VAL A 168 15.53 -4.29 -6.05
N ASP A 169 16.55 -4.15 -6.89
CA ASP A 169 17.79 -4.93 -6.82
C ASP A 169 18.94 -4.01 -6.41
N VAL A 170 19.40 -4.16 -5.18
CA VAL A 170 20.40 -3.29 -4.56
C VAL A 170 21.49 -4.12 -3.92
N ASP A 171 22.68 -4.04 -4.49
CA ASP A 171 23.89 -4.53 -3.86
C ASP A 171 24.63 -3.36 -3.17
N ARG A 172 24.61 -3.30 -1.84
CA ARG A 172 25.15 -2.15 -1.09
C ARG A 172 26.66 -2.21 -0.86
N ALA A 173 27.25 -3.39 -0.94
CA ALA A 173 28.65 -3.61 -0.59
C ALA A 173 29.20 -4.77 -1.41
N PRO A 174 29.59 -4.53 -2.69
CA PRO A 174 30.26 -5.54 -3.48
C PRO A 174 31.53 -5.97 -2.74
N LYS A 175 31.75 -7.27 -2.61
CA LYS A 175 32.81 -7.79 -1.74
C LYS A 175 34.18 -7.71 -2.40
N THR A 176 34.23 -7.62 -3.72
CA THR A 176 35.46 -7.62 -4.51
C THR A 176 35.48 -6.49 -5.53
N TYR A 177 36.69 -6.05 -5.90
CA TYR A 177 36.89 -5.08 -6.97
C TYR A 177 36.40 -5.61 -8.33
N GLU A 178 36.50 -6.92 -8.57
CA GLU A 178 35.97 -7.54 -9.79
C GLU A 178 34.44 -7.46 -9.87
N GLU A 179 33.74 -7.72 -8.76
CA GLU A 179 32.28 -7.60 -8.68
C GLU A 179 31.81 -6.15 -8.88
N TRP A 180 32.62 -5.18 -8.45
CA TRP A 180 32.35 -3.75 -8.67
C TRP A 180 32.62 -3.30 -10.12
N THR A 181 33.71 -3.78 -10.73
CA THR A 181 34.07 -3.44 -12.13
C THR A 181 33.19 -4.15 -13.15
N HIS A 182 32.78 -5.39 -12.85
CA HIS A 182 31.92 -6.23 -13.69
C HIS A 182 30.63 -6.59 -12.92
N PRO A 183 29.71 -5.62 -12.75
CA PRO A 183 28.49 -5.85 -12.02
C PRO A 183 27.65 -6.95 -12.68
N GLN A 184 26.88 -7.68 -11.87
CA GLN A 184 25.99 -8.71 -12.39
C GLN A 184 24.97 -8.12 -13.35
N ASP A 185 24.76 -8.80 -14.48
CA ASP A 185 23.76 -8.44 -15.48
C ASP A 185 22.38 -8.93 -15.06
N VAL A 186 21.41 -8.01 -15.00
CA VAL A 186 20.03 -8.28 -14.55
C VAL A 186 19.01 -8.15 -15.67
N THR A 187 19.46 -8.00 -16.93
CA THR A 187 18.55 -7.86 -18.10
C THR A 187 17.54 -9.02 -18.21
N ALA A 188 17.94 -10.26 -17.95
CA ALA A 188 17.03 -11.43 -18.01
C ALA A 188 15.93 -11.35 -16.94
N THR A 189 16.31 -11.04 -15.69
CA THR A 189 15.37 -10.87 -14.58
C THR A 189 14.37 -9.74 -14.85
N VAL A 190 14.85 -8.62 -15.38
CA VAL A 190 14.00 -7.47 -15.72
C VAL A 190 13.04 -7.83 -16.85
N ARG A 191 13.51 -8.54 -17.88
CA ARG A 191 12.67 -9.06 -18.97
C ARG A 191 11.53 -9.92 -18.42
N ASP A 192 11.85 -10.91 -17.59
CA ASP A 192 10.86 -11.86 -17.08
C ASP A 192 9.78 -11.18 -16.23
N LEU A 193 10.16 -10.16 -15.45
CA LEU A 193 9.23 -9.39 -14.63
C LEU A 193 8.41 -8.38 -15.47
N ALA A 194 9.01 -7.80 -16.50
CA ALA A 194 8.33 -6.88 -17.42
C ALA A 194 7.31 -7.58 -18.33
N LEU A 195 7.38 -8.91 -18.50
CA LEU A 195 6.36 -9.69 -19.21
C LEU A 195 4.95 -9.48 -18.67
N SER A 196 4.83 -9.19 -17.36
CA SER A 196 3.53 -8.94 -16.72
C SER A 196 2.87 -7.65 -17.18
N GLY A 197 3.65 -6.68 -17.68
CA GLY A 197 3.18 -5.33 -18.02
C GLY A 197 2.87 -4.43 -16.81
N ASP A 198 3.00 -4.94 -15.58
CA ASP A 198 2.57 -4.26 -14.36
C ASP A 198 3.69 -3.43 -13.69
N LEU A 199 4.88 -3.39 -14.27
CA LEU A 199 6.06 -2.79 -13.61
C LEU A 199 5.95 -1.26 -13.57
N GLN A 200 5.96 -0.69 -12.36
CA GLN A 200 5.89 0.76 -12.12
C GLN A 200 7.22 1.36 -11.66
N VAL A 201 7.97 0.61 -10.84
CA VAL A 201 9.24 1.07 -10.27
C VAL A 201 10.36 0.09 -10.58
N LEU A 202 11.41 0.59 -11.22
CA LEU A 202 12.64 -0.13 -11.50
C LEU A 202 13.82 0.55 -10.81
N GLN A 203 14.32 -0.05 -9.72
CA GLN A 203 15.50 0.44 -9.01
C GLN A 203 16.62 -0.59 -9.01
N ILE A 204 17.75 -0.20 -9.59
CA ILE A 204 18.92 -1.06 -9.80
C ILE A 204 20.14 -0.34 -9.23
N THR A 205 20.84 -0.96 -8.28
CA THR A 205 22.06 -0.38 -7.65
C THR A 205 23.21 -1.37 -7.65
N ASN A 206 24.37 -0.94 -8.16
CA ASN A 206 25.58 -1.79 -8.35
C ASN A 206 25.33 -3.06 -9.20
N ARG A 207 24.32 -3.01 -10.06
CA ARG A 207 24.00 -4.03 -11.08
C ARG A 207 23.94 -3.35 -12.45
N GLN A 208 24.01 -4.12 -13.52
CA GLN A 208 23.93 -3.59 -14.88
C GLN A 208 22.82 -4.23 -15.70
N MET A 209 22.27 -3.46 -16.64
CA MET A 209 21.46 -3.99 -17.73
C MET A 209 22.23 -3.71 -19.01
N LYS A 210 22.66 -4.77 -19.71
CA LYS A 210 23.42 -4.59 -20.96
C LYS A 210 22.53 -4.20 -22.12
N ILE A 211 21.31 -4.71 -22.11
CA ILE A 211 20.32 -4.51 -23.18
C ILE A 211 19.03 -4.03 -22.54
N TRP A 212 18.37 -3.08 -23.19
CA TRP A 212 17.02 -2.66 -22.86
C TRP A 212 16.02 -3.68 -23.40
N PRO A 213 15.28 -4.41 -22.54
CA PRO A 213 14.33 -5.42 -23.02
C PRO A 213 13.09 -4.76 -23.65
N ASP A 214 12.64 -5.30 -24.78
CA ASP A 214 11.47 -4.79 -25.50
C ASP A 214 10.18 -4.94 -24.69
N GLU A 215 10.14 -5.92 -23.78
CA GLU A 215 9.04 -6.18 -22.86
C GLU A 215 8.76 -4.98 -21.94
N LEU A 216 9.76 -4.14 -21.65
CA LEU A 216 9.54 -2.93 -20.85
C LEU A 216 8.61 -1.94 -21.54
N GLN A 217 8.52 -1.97 -22.87
CA GLN A 217 7.58 -1.11 -23.62
C GLN A 217 6.12 -1.49 -23.35
N ARG A 218 5.84 -2.70 -22.85
CA ARG A 218 4.49 -3.12 -22.44
C ARG A 218 4.06 -2.52 -21.11
N CYS A 219 5.00 -2.02 -20.31
CA CYS A 219 4.71 -1.42 -19.02
C CYS A 219 4.30 0.04 -19.21
N THR A 220 2.99 0.29 -19.27
CA THR A 220 2.45 1.65 -19.52
C THR A 220 2.54 2.56 -18.30
N ASP A 221 2.62 1.99 -17.09
CA ASP A 221 2.56 2.71 -15.82
C ASP A 221 3.94 2.86 -15.17
N LEU A 222 5.02 2.82 -15.96
CA LEU A 222 6.39 2.97 -15.45
C LEU A 222 6.65 4.41 -15.01
N GLU A 223 6.67 4.66 -13.70
CA GLU A 223 6.86 6.00 -13.14
C GLU A 223 8.35 6.34 -12.90
N TYR A 224 9.13 5.37 -12.42
CA TYR A 224 10.50 5.62 -11.96
C TYR A 224 11.48 4.54 -12.41
N LEU A 225 12.56 5.00 -13.04
CA LEU A 225 13.74 4.18 -13.31
C LEU A 225 14.97 4.82 -12.68
N LEU A 226 15.60 4.10 -11.75
CA LEU A 226 16.74 4.57 -10.97
C LEU A 226 17.89 3.59 -11.06
N GLY A 227 18.90 3.92 -11.87
CA GLY A 227 20.21 3.25 -11.88
C GLY A 227 21.20 4.00 -10.99
N ARG A 228 21.82 3.30 -10.02
CA ARG A 228 22.85 3.90 -9.14
C ARG A 228 24.10 3.03 -9.05
N ARG A 229 25.24 3.70 -8.87
CA ARG A 229 26.51 3.07 -8.49
C ARG A 229 26.99 3.73 -7.20
N ILE A 230 27.19 2.93 -6.15
CA ILE A 230 27.68 3.40 -4.85
C ILE A 230 29.20 3.20 -4.84
N LEU A 231 29.92 4.25 -4.44
CA LEU A 231 31.37 4.31 -4.28
C LEU A 231 31.76 3.96 -2.84
#